data_AF-A0AAV8RH71-F1
#
_entry.id   AF-A0AAV8RH71-F1
#
_cell.length_a   1.000
_cell.length_b   1.000
_cell.length_c   1.000
_cell.angle_alpha   90.00
_cell.angle_beta   90.00
_cell.angle_gamma   90.00
#
_symmetry.space_group_name_H-M   'P 1'
#
loop_
_entity.id
_entity.type
_entity.pdbx_description
1 polymer ?
#
loop_
_entity_poly.entity_id
_entity_poly.type
_entity_poly.pdbx_seq_one_letter_code
_entity_poly.pdbx_strand_id
1 'polypeptide(L)'
;MQDHSTFKQRYFEYLGYYKPPQGPIFLLVGGESEQIGIGKSYYTELAEKYGAAVVSIEHRYYGKSTPYKELTTENLKYLSSKQAIFDLAVFRQYYQELLNAKYNVSEETENKWFVIGGSYSGGLAAYFRLKFPHLSCGAYASSAALIAIYNFTEYDQQIGVTAGPECKAVLQEITQLVDEQLNSDRKSIKELFGASKIDNDDDFRFLVADAAALSLQYGFRDFVCDLLVDAKKNGSNILFFYDMFG
;
A
#
# COMPACT_ATOMS: atom_id res chain seq x y z
N MET A 1 -7.17 -8.33 32.26
CA MET A 1 -5.71 -8.47 32.50
C MET A 1 -5.00 -7.80 31.35
N GLN A 2 -4.02 -6.95 31.63
CA GLN A 2 -3.22 -6.26 30.61
C GLN A 2 -2.10 -7.22 30.17
N ASP A 3 -1.97 -7.47 28.87
CA ASP A 3 -0.91 -8.30 28.31
C ASP A 3 0.37 -7.46 28.21
N HIS A 4 1.45 -7.91 28.87
CA HIS A 4 2.76 -7.24 28.90
C HIS A 4 3.80 -7.96 28.02
N SER A 5 3.37 -8.89 27.17
CA SER A 5 4.27 -9.54 26.22
C SER A 5 4.85 -8.53 25.22
N THR A 6 6.07 -8.82 24.76
CA THR A 6 6.78 -8.03 23.76
C THR A 6 7.15 -8.91 22.57
N PHE A 7 7.38 -8.29 21.41
CA PHE A 7 7.89 -8.97 20.23
C PHE A 7 8.98 -8.11 19.58
N LYS A 8 9.80 -8.74 18.72
CA LYS A 8 10.84 -8.03 17.98
C LYS A 8 10.24 -7.46 16.69
N GLN A 9 10.34 -6.14 16.53
CA GLN A 9 9.97 -5.44 15.30
C GLN A 9 11.24 -5.13 14.50
N ARG A 10 11.25 -5.52 13.23
CA ARG A 10 12.37 -5.25 12.32
C ARG A 10 12.31 -3.80 11.85
N TYR A 11 13.48 -3.19 11.73
CA TYR A 11 13.65 -1.91 11.06
C TYR A 11 14.97 -1.91 10.27
N PHE A 12 15.08 -0.95 9.36
CA PHE A 12 16.28 -0.67 8.59
C PHE A 12 16.73 0.75 8.86
N GLU A 13 18.03 1.00 8.87
CA GLU A 13 18.61 2.33 8.99
C GLU A 13 19.54 2.65 7.82
N TYR A 14 19.53 3.92 7.44
CA TYR A 14 20.48 4.49 6.51
C TYR A 14 20.93 5.87 7.03
N LEU A 15 22.18 5.93 7.48
CA LEU A 15 22.79 7.13 8.06
C LEU A 15 23.79 7.82 7.12
N GLY A 16 23.91 7.37 5.86
CA GLY A 16 24.91 7.90 4.92
C GLY A 16 24.79 9.39 4.64
N TYR A 17 23.58 9.95 4.78
CA TYR A 17 23.31 11.39 4.61
C TYR A 17 23.18 12.16 5.93
N TYR A 18 23.14 11.45 7.06
CA TYR A 18 22.79 12.06 8.33
C TYR A 18 23.85 13.07 8.78
N LYS A 19 23.42 14.28 9.15
CA LYS A 19 24.26 15.32 9.76
C LYS A 19 24.08 15.29 11.28
N PRO A 20 24.89 14.51 12.03
CA PRO A 20 24.75 14.43 13.47
C PRO A 20 25.15 15.75 14.17
N PRO A 21 24.65 16.00 15.38
CA PRO A 21 23.63 15.22 16.08
C PRO A 21 22.20 15.72 15.82
N GLN A 22 22.02 16.75 14.99
CA GLN A 22 20.76 17.51 14.88
C GLN A 22 19.99 17.30 13.56
N GLY A 23 20.52 16.50 12.63
CA GLY A 23 19.84 16.20 11.37
C GLY A 23 18.41 15.68 11.58
N PRO A 24 17.46 15.95 10.67
CA PRO A 24 16.12 15.40 10.81
C PRO A 24 16.13 13.88 10.63
N ILE A 25 15.08 13.22 11.10
CA ILE A 25 14.86 11.79 10.93
C ILE A 25 13.63 11.59 10.06
N PHE A 26 13.81 10.91 8.95
CA PHE A 26 12.73 10.48 8.07
C PHE A 26 12.35 9.05 8.44
N LEU A 27 11.19 8.91 9.07
CA LEU A 27 10.59 7.65 9.43
C LEU A 27 9.69 7.16 8.30
N LEU A 28 10.17 6.20 7.53
CA LEU A 28 9.38 5.47 6.54
C LEU A 28 8.56 4.41 7.27
N VAL A 29 7.24 4.48 7.14
CA VAL A 29 6.31 3.52 7.76
C VAL A 29 6.10 2.37 6.80
N GLY A 30 6.44 1.15 7.22
CA GLY A 30 6.10 -0.05 6.47
C GLY A 30 4.58 -0.26 6.39
N GLY A 31 4.12 -0.68 5.22
CA GLY A 31 2.73 -1.06 4.99
C GLY A 31 2.49 -2.56 5.18
N GLU A 32 1.56 -3.06 4.38
CA GLU A 32 0.96 -4.37 4.37
C GLU A 32 1.83 -5.43 3.66
N SER A 33 3.14 -5.36 3.89
CA SER A 33 4.12 -6.25 3.26
C SER A 33 5.43 -6.35 4.03
N GLU A 34 6.24 -7.35 3.68
CA GLU A 34 7.61 -7.46 4.18
C GLU A 34 8.44 -6.24 3.76
N GLN A 35 9.13 -5.61 4.73
CA GLN A 35 10.12 -4.59 4.45
C GLN A 35 11.44 -5.23 4.01
N ILE A 36 11.90 -4.84 2.83
CA ILE A 36 13.12 -5.37 2.19
C ILE A 36 14.36 -4.48 2.36
N GLY A 37 14.19 -3.24 2.84
CA GLY A 37 15.28 -2.30 3.05
C GLY A 37 14.91 -0.85 2.71
N ILE A 38 15.93 0.01 2.65
CA ILE A 38 15.80 1.41 2.21
C ILE A 38 16.47 1.52 0.84
N GLY A 39 15.64 1.67 -0.20
CA GLY A 39 16.10 1.88 -1.58
C GLY A 39 16.18 3.36 -1.96
N LYS A 40 16.79 3.64 -3.12
CA LYS A 40 16.73 4.98 -3.72
C LYS A 40 15.29 5.35 -4.01
N SER A 41 14.86 6.50 -3.51
CA SER A 41 13.54 7.08 -3.69
C SER A 41 13.61 8.60 -3.55
N TYR A 42 12.51 9.27 -3.87
CA TYR A 42 12.38 10.71 -3.61
C TYR A 42 12.67 11.07 -2.15
N TYR A 43 12.32 10.21 -1.18
CA TYR A 43 12.57 10.46 0.24
C TYR A 43 14.06 10.39 0.59
N THR A 44 14.83 9.49 -0.03
CA THR A 44 16.27 9.41 0.18
C THR A 44 17.01 10.58 -0.50
N GLU A 45 16.51 11.09 -1.62
CA GLU A 45 17.04 12.31 -2.25
C GLU A 45 16.80 13.54 -1.36
N LEU A 46 15.62 13.65 -0.76
CA LEU A 46 15.34 14.69 0.24
C LEU A 46 16.23 14.51 1.48
N ALA A 47 16.49 13.26 1.91
CA ALA A 47 17.37 12.99 3.04
C ALA A 47 18.79 13.47 2.77
N GLU A 48 19.32 13.23 1.56
CA GLU A 48 20.61 13.76 1.12
C GLU A 48 20.63 15.30 1.19
N LYS A 49 19.61 15.95 0.62
CA LYS A 49 19.49 17.41 0.61
C LYS A 49 19.47 18.01 2.02
N TYR A 50 18.70 17.43 2.93
CA TYR A 50 18.49 17.99 4.28
C TYR A 50 19.42 17.43 5.35
N GLY A 51 20.29 16.49 5.00
CA GLY A 51 21.17 15.82 5.95
C GLY A 51 20.42 14.92 6.93
N ALA A 52 19.37 14.23 6.46
CA ALA A 52 18.48 13.42 7.28
C ALA A 52 19.00 11.99 7.46
N ALA A 53 18.74 11.41 8.63
CA ALA A 53 18.75 9.96 8.80
C ALA A 53 17.47 9.37 8.18
N VAL A 54 17.57 8.23 7.53
CA VAL A 54 16.39 7.49 7.04
C VAL A 54 16.27 6.20 7.83
N VAL A 55 15.11 6.00 8.44
CA VAL A 55 14.76 4.74 9.12
C VAL A 55 13.45 4.22 8.57
N SER A 56 13.40 2.93 8.26
CA SER A 56 12.17 2.25 7.84
C SER A 56 11.80 1.21 8.86
N ILE A 57 10.58 1.27 9.40
CA ILE A 57 10.07 0.31 10.38
C ILE A 57 9.08 -0.64 9.72
N GLU A 58 9.24 -1.94 9.96
CA GLU A 58 8.32 -2.95 9.46
C GLU A 58 7.05 -3.02 10.30
N HIS A 59 5.90 -3.12 9.63
CA HIS A 59 4.61 -3.18 10.28
C HIS A 59 4.44 -4.50 11.05
N ARG A 60 3.80 -4.43 12.23
CA ARG A 60 3.42 -5.64 12.98
C ARG A 60 2.63 -6.62 12.11
N TYR A 61 2.88 -7.92 12.27
CA TYR A 61 2.32 -9.03 11.50
C TYR A 61 2.74 -9.14 10.03
N TYR A 62 3.65 -8.28 9.54
CA TYR A 62 4.18 -8.40 8.19
C TYR A 62 5.67 -8.75 8.21
N GLY A 63 6.11 -9.50 7.19
CA GLY A 63 7.48 -10.02 7.07
C GLY A 63 7.96 -10.73 8.32
N LYS A 64 8.98 -10.17 8.98
CA LYS A 64 9.63 -10.78 10.16
C LYS A 64 9.14 -10.18 11.47
N SER A 65 8.20 -9.25 11.42
CA SER A 65 7.72 -8.48 12.58
C SER A 65 6.41 -9.02 13.12
N THR A 66 6.37 -10.30 13.49
CA THR A 66 5.14 -10.93 14.00
C THR A 66 5.24 -11.29 15.49
N PRO A 67 4.22 -10.97 16.31
CA PRO A 67 4.14 -11.45 17.69
C PRO A 67 3.89 -12.95 17.81
N TYR A 68 3.27 -13.56 16.80
CA TYR A 68 2.87 -14.96 16.79
C TYR A 68 3.39 -15.67 15.54
N LYS A 69 3.81 -16.93 15.70
CA LYS A 69 4.24 -17.76 14.57
C LYS A 69 3.07 -18.16 13.66
N GLU A 70 1.95 -18.53 14.27
CA GLU A 70 0.74 -18.95 13.56
C GLU A 70 -0.26 -17.78 13.49
N LEU A 71 -0.75 -17.47 12.29
CA LEU A 71 -1.62 -16.32 12.04
C LEU A 71 -3.11 -16.70 12.05
N THR A 72 -3.56 -17.32 13.14
CA THR A 72 -4.98 -17.58 13.37
C THR A 72 -5.74 -16.29 13.69
N THR A 73 -7.06 -16.26 13.47
CA THR A 73 -7.90 -15.08 13.82
C THR A 73 -7.72 -14.63 15.27
N GLU A 74 -7.56 -15.57 16.21
CA GLU A 74 -7.28 -15.26 17.62
C GLU A 74 -5.93 -14.56 17.79
N ASN A 75 -4.88 -15.02 17.10
CA ASN A 75 -3.55 -14.43 17.16
C ASN A 75 -3.46 -13.09 16.44
N LEU A 76 -4.39 -12.79 15.52
CA LEU A 76 -4.49 -11.50 14.83
C LEU A 76 -5.20 -10.42 15.66
N LYS A 77 -5.62 -10.70 16.91
CA LYS A 77 -6.29 -9.72 17.78
C LYS A 77 -5.52 -8.41 18.01
N TYR A 78 -4.19 -8.39 17.82
CA TYR A 78 -3.38 -7.18 17.91
C TYR A 78 -3.00 -6.56 16.56
N LEU A 79 -3.46 -7.12 15.44
CA LEU A 79 -3.32 -6.54 14.11
C LEU A 79 -4.37 -5.44 13.95
N SER A 80 -3.99 -4.21 14.28
CA SER A 80 -4.83 -3.03 14.09
C SER A 80 -3.98 -1.80 13.81
N SER A 81 -4.53 -0.86 13.03
CA SER A 81 -3.91 0.44 12.77
C SER A 81 -3.64 1.21 14.05
N LYS A 82 -4.55 1.12 15.04
CA LYS A 82 -4.36 1.70 16.37
C LYS A 82 -3.06 1.21 17.00
N GLN A 83 -2.88 -0.10 17.08
CA GLN A 83 -1.69 -0.66 17.69
C GLN A 83 -0.41 -0.35 16.90
N ALA A 84 -0.47 -0.37 15.57
CA ALA A 84 0.65 0.01 14.71
C ALA A 84 1.09 1.47 14.96
N ILE A 85 0.15 2.40 15.15
CA ILE A 85 0.44 3.80 15.49
C ILE A 85 1.16 3.92 16.85
N PHE A 86 0.82 3.07 17.83
CA PHE A 86 1.55 3.02 19.11
C PHE A 86 2.95 2.41 18.96
N ASP A 87 3.13 1.41 18.09
CA ASP A 87 4.47 0.90 17.78
C ASP A 87 5.38 1.98 17.23
N LEU A 88 4.86 2.84 16.33
CA LEU A 88 5.62 3.97 15.80
C LEU A 88 6.08 4.92 16.92
N ALA A 89 5.25 5.15 17.94
CA ALA A 89 5.59 6.04 19.05
C ALA A 89 6.71 5.43 19.92
N VAL A 90 6.59 4.14 20.24
CA VAL A 90 7.59 3.40 21.01
C VAL A 90 8.90 3.30 20.22
N PHE A 91 8.84 2.95 18.95
CA PHE A 91 10.02 2.85 18.09
C PHE A 91 10.74 4.19 17.93
N ARG A 92 9.99 5.27 17.71
CA ARG A 92 10.55 6.62 17.62
C ARG A 92 11.35 6.96 18.89
N GLN A 93 10.77 6.71 20.07
CA GLN A 93 11.45 6.99 21.35
C GLN A 93 12.71 6.14 21.47
N TYR A 94 12.59 4.83 21.26
CA TYR A 94 13.71 3.88 21.28
C TYR A 94 14.86 4.31 20.35
N TYR A 95 14.53 4.73 19.12
CA TYR A 95 15.55 5.10 18.14
C TYR A 95 16.18 6.47 18.44
N GLN A 96 15.42 7.42 19.00
CA GLN A 96 15.98 8.69 19.49
C GLN A 96 17.03 8.45 20.59
N GLU A 97 16.70 7.60 21.57
CA GLU A 97 17.64 7.21 22.64
C GLU A 97 18.89 6.51 22.08
N LEU A 98 18.68 5.59 21.13
CA LEU A 98 19.76 4.89 20.45
C LEU A 98 20.69 5.86 19.71
N LEU A 99 20.13 6.85 18.99
CA LEU A 99 20.93 7.87 18.30
C LEU A 99 21.67 8.78 19.28
N ASN A 100 21.03 9.20 20.37
CA ASN A 100 21.67 10.04 21.39
C ASN A 100 22.89 9.34 21.99
N ALA A 101 22.76 8.06 22.32
CA ALA A 101 23.85 7.22 22.79
C ALA A 101 24.95 7.04 21.72
N LYS A 102 24.56 6.76 20.46
CA LYS A 102 25.49 6.55 19.33
C LYS A 102 26.40 7.76 19.06
N TYR A 103 25.88 8.97 19.27
CA TYR A 103 26.61 10.22 19.04
C TYR A 103 27.08 10.91 20.33
N ASN A 104 26.93 10.25 21.49
CA ASN A 104 27.37 10.74 22.80
C ASN A 104 26.86 12.16 23.12
N VAL A 105 25.56 12.39 22.88
CA VAL A 105 24.87 13.64 23.21
C VAL A 105 23.91 13.45 24.38
N SER A 106 23.42 14.55 24.96
CA SER A 106 22.43 14.50 26.06
C SER A 106 21.23 13.64 25.68
N GLU A 107 20.70 12.86 26.63
CA GLU A 107 19.46 12.10 26.47
C GLU A 107 18.26 12.99 26.15
N GLU A 108 18.32 14.27 26.53
CA GLU A 108 17.31 15.29 26.21
C GLU A 108 17.41 15.83 24.78
N THR A 109 18.43 15.41 24.01
CA THR A 109 18.59 15.84 22.61
C THR A 109 17.47 15.25 21.76
N GLU A 110 16.83 16.10 20.98
CA GLU A 110 15.63 15.76 20.23
C GLU A 110 15.77 16.14 18.75
N ASN A 111 15.71 15.14 17.86
CA ASN A 111 15.73 15.38 16.43
C ASN A 111 14.35 15.77 15.90
N LYS A 112 14.31 16.41 14.73
CA LYS A 112 13.04 16.67 14.02
C LYS A 112 12.62 15.43 13.25
N TRP A 113 11.48 14.86 13.62
CA TRP A 113 10.94 13.65 12.98
C TRP A 113 9.88 13.99 11.91
N PHE A 114 10.06 13.46 10.70
CA PHE A 114 9.06 13.46 9.63
C PHE A 114 8.62 12.03 9.35
N VAL A 115 7.32 11.80 9.35
CA VAL A 115 6.74 10.45 9.14
C VAL A 115 6.20 10.33 7.73
N ILE A 116 6.58 9.29 7.01
CA ILE A 116 6.35 9.16 5.58
C ILE A 116 5.72 7.79 5.31
N GLY A 117 4.66 7.77 4.50
CA GLY A 117 4.04 6.53 4.06
C GLY A 117 3.21 6.71 2.79
N GLY A 118 2.91 5.58 2.13
CA GLY A 118 2.04 5.50 0.96
C GLY A 118 0.89 4.50 1.16
N SER A 119 -0.25 4.70 0.49
CA SER A 119 -1.42 3.80 0.64
C SER A 119 -1.87 3.71 2.11
N TYR A 120 -2.09 2.52 2.65
CA TYR A 120 -2.39 2.29 4.06
C TYR A 120 -1.31 2.87 5.00
N SER A 121 -0.02 2.70 4.70
CA SER A 121 1.05 3.29 5.50
C SER A 121 1.06 4.83 5.47
N GLY A 122 0.54 5.43 4.39
CA GLY A 122 0.27 6.87 4.33
C GLY A 122 -0.82 7.29 5.31
N GLY A 123 -1.87 6.45 5.43
CA GLY A 123 -2.88 6.59 6.48
C GLY A 123 -2.26 6.53 7.88
N LEU A 124 -1.39 5.54 8.15
CA LEU A 124 -0.67 5.44 9.42
C LEU A 124 0.20 6.68 9.70
N ALA A 125 0.92 7.20 8.70
CA ALA A 125 1.73 8.41 8.85
C ALA A 125 0.87 9.63 9.24
N ALA A 126 -0.27 9.83 8.57
CA ALA A 126 -1.21 10.89 8.89
C ALA A 126 -1.80 10.72 10.30
N TYR A 127 -2.26 9.52 10.65
CA TYR A 127 -2.84 9.24 11.96
C TYR A 127 -1.81 9.37 13.08
N PHE A 128 -0.56 8.97 12.84
CA PHE A 128 0.52 9.15 13.81
C PHE A 128 0.74 10.64 14.12
N ARG A 129 0.85 11.49 13.08
CA ARG A 129 0.98 12.94 13.27
C ARG A 129 -0.24 13.53 14.00
N LEU A 130 -1.44 13.06 13.70
CA LEU A 130 -2.67 13.50 14.35
C LEU A 130 -2.73 13.10 15.83
N LYS A 131 -2.31 11.88 16.17
CA LYS A 131 -2.36 11.36 17.55
C LYS A 131 -1.18 11.78 18.41
N PHE A 132 0.00 11.90 17.83
CA PHE A 132 1.24 12.27 18.52
C PHE A 132 1.89 13.50 17.87
N PRO A 133 1.22 14.67 17.87
CA PRO A 133 1.77 15.87 17.27
C PRO A 133 3.01 16.41 18.00
N HIS A 134 3.31 15.89 19.19
CA HIS A 134 4.54 16.21 19.92
C HIS A 134 5.73 15.33 19.50
N LEU A 135 5.50 14.18 18.85
CA LEU A 135 6.57 13.24 18.47
C LEU A 135 7.05 13.38 17.01
N SER A 136 6.31 14.09 16.17
CA SER A 136 6.64 14.36 14.77
C SER A 136 6.39 15.83 14.44
N CYS A 137 7.20 16.44 13.58
CA CYS A 137 7.00 17.81 13.11
C CYS A 137 6.18 17.88 11.80
N GLY A 138 6.04 16.77 11.08
CA GLY A 138 5.20 16.67 9.90
C GLY A 138 4.99 15.22 9.46
N ALA A 139 4.04 15.03 8.55
CA ALA A 139 3.83 13.76 7.87
C ALA A 139 3.62 13.97 6.37
N TYR A 140 4.15 13.04 5.57
CA TYR A 140 3.88 12.92 4.14
C TYR A 140 3.04 11.65 3.92
N ALA A 141 1.76 11.86 3.64
CA ALA A 141 0.75 10.81 3.51
C ALA A 141 0.34 10.64 2.04
N SER A 142 1.15 9.90 1.28
CA SER A 142 0.96 9.75 -0.17
C SER A 142 -0.19 8.81 -0.47
N SER A 143 -1.17 9.25 -1.27
CA SER A 143 -2.33 8.42 -1.68
C SER A 143 -2.97 7.68 -0.49
N ALA A 144 -3.08 8.38 0.64
CA ALA A 144 -3.43 7.77 1.91
C ALA A 144 -4.92 7.38 1.98
N ALA A 145 -5.20 6.12 2.31
CA ALA A 145 -6.55 5.63 2.57
C ALA A 145 -7.05 6.09 3.95
N LEU A 146 -7.38 7.38 4.08
CA LEU A 146 -7.81 7.99 5.35
C LEU A 146 -9.25 7.68 5.74
N ILE A 147 -10.09 7.31 4.79
CA ILE A 147 -11.49 6.99 5.03
C ILE A 147 -11.71 5.58 4.49
N ALA A 148 -11.98 4.64 5.39
CA ALA A 148 -12.35 3.29 5.02
C ALA A 148 -13.82 3.29 4.61
N ILE A 149 -14.08 3.13 3.32
CA ILE A 149 -15.42 3.07 2.73
C ILE A 149 -15.66 1.61 2.35
N TYR A 150 -16.70 0.99 2.92
CA TYR A 150 -16.98 -0.43 2.67
C TYR A 150 -17.41 -0.69 1.23
N ASN A 151 -18.33 0.13 0.71
CA ASN A 151 -18.80 0.07 -0.66
C ASN A 151 -18.36 1.34 -1.40
N PHE A 152 -17.19 1.29 -2.04
CA PHE A 152 -16.52 2.47 -2.60
C PHE A 152 -16.64 2.54 -4.13
N THR A 153 -17.88 2.62 -4.63
CA THR A 153 -18.17 2.66 -6.07
C THR A 153 -17.52 3.84 -6.80
N GLU A 154 -17.18 4.91 -6.08
CA GLU A 154 -16.49 6.08 -6.61
C GLU A 154 -15.09 5.74 -7.14
N TYR A 155 -14.46 4.67 -6.63
CA TYR A 155 -13.22 4.15 -7.20
C TYR A 155 -13.42 3.74 -8.66
N ASP A 156 -14.41 2.89 -8.93
CA ASP A 156 -14.72 2.42 -10.29
C ASP A 156 -15.21 3.55 -11.20
N GLN A 157 -15.95 4.51 -10.63
CA GLN A 157 -16.35 5.72 -11.36
C GLN A 157 -15.12 6.51 -11.82
N GLN A 158 -14.13 6.69 -10.94
CA GLN A 158 -12.88 7.37 -11.28
C GLN A 158 -12.06 6.59 -12.31
N ILE A 159 -12.02 5.26 -12.24
CA ILE A 159 -11.42 4.41 -13.28
C ILE A 159 -12.10 4.65 -14.62
N GLY A 160 -13.45 4.69 -14.66
CA GLY A 160 -14.21 4.99 -15.87
C GLY A 160 -13.96 6.39 -16.43
N VAL A 161 -13.73 7.40 -15.57
CA VAL A 161 -13.32 8.75 -15.99
C VAL A 161 -11.94 8.72 -16.63
N THR A 162 -10.97 8.02 -16.00
CA THR A 162 -9.59 7.89 -16.50
C THR A 162 -9.53 7.16 -17.85
N ALA A 163 -10.33 6.11 -18.03
CA ALA A 163 -10.43 5.39 -19.30
C ALA A 163 -10.91 6.30 -20.45
N GLY A 164 -11.83 7.22 -20.15
CA GLY A 164 -12.51 8.03 -21.15
C GLY A 164 -13.75 7.32 -21.73
N PRO A 165 -14.64 8.04 -22.42
CA PRO A 165 -15.99 7.58 -22.71
C PRO A 165 -16.05 6.34 -23.62
N GLU A 166 -15.22 6.28 -24.68
CA GLU A 166 -15.20 5.13 -25.60
C GLU A 166 -14.70 3.85 -24.89
N CYS A 167 -13.54 3.92 -24.25
CA CYS A 167 -12.94 2.80 -23.53
C CYS A 167 -13.83 2.34 -22.36
N LYS A 168 -14.41 3.28 -21.62
CA LYS A 168 -15.38 2.98 -20.55
C LYS A 168 -16.56 2.15 -21.08
N ALA A 169 -17.12 2.50 -22.24
CA ALA A 169 -18.23 1.76 -22.82
C ALA A 169 -17.82 0.31 -23.18
N VAL A 170 -16.60 0.13 -23.72
CA VAL A 170 -16.06 -1.21 -24.03
C VAL A 170 -15.83 -2.01 -22.75
N LEU A 171 -15.29 -1.42 -21.69
CA LEU A 171 -15.11 -2.08 -20.39
C LEU A 171 -16.45 -2.52 -19.80
N GLN A 172 -17.48 -1.68 -19.87
CA GLN A 172 -18.83 -2.03 -19.42
C GLN A 172 -19.44 -3.17 -20.25
N GLU A 173 -19.21 -3.18 -21.56
CA GLU A 173 -19.63 -4.27 -22.44
C GLU A 173 -18.91 -5.58 -22.09
N ILE A 174 -17.61 -5.53 -21.78
CA ILE A 174 -16.85 -6.70 -21.32
C ILE A 174 -17.47 -7.26 -20.03
N THR A 175 -17.76 -6.41 -19.04
CA THR A 175 -18.43 -6.86 -17.81
C THR A 175 -19.76 -7.55 -18.11
N GLN A 176 -20.58 -6.97 -18.99
CA GLN A 176 -21.86 -7.56 -19.39
C GLN A 176 -21.67 -8.94 -20.06
N LEU A 177 -20.74 -9.05 -21.01
CA LEU A 177 -20.47 -10.32 -21.72
C LEU A 177 -19.94 -11.40 -20.78
N VAL A 178 -19.11 -11.03 -19.80
CA VAL A 178 -18.62 -11.94 -18.77
C VAL A 178 -19.79 -12.44 -17.91
N ASP A 179 -20.67 -11.55 -17.46
CA ASP A 179 -21.85 -11.92 -16.66
C ASP A 179 -22.82 -12.83 -17.42
N GLU A 180 -23.06 -12.55 -18.70
CA GLU A 180 -23.88 -13.40 -19.57
C GLU A 180 -23.25 -14.80 -19.73
N GLN A 181 -21.94 -14.88 -20.00
CA GLN A 181 -21.27 -16.17 -20.14
C GLN A 181 -21.13 -16.93 -18.83
N LEU A 182 -21.00 -16.26 -17.69
CA LEU A 182 -21.03 -16.95 -16.39
C LEU A 182 -22.35 -17.70 -16.17
N ASN A 183 -23.46 -17.17 -16.68
CA ASN A 183 -24.77 -17.82 -16.59
C ASN A 183 -24.96 -18.94 -17.62
N SER A 184 -24.38 -18.83 -18.82
CA SER A 184 -24.58 -19.81 -19.89
C SER A 184 -23.50 -20.89 -19.98
N ASP A 185 -22.23 -20.51 -19.83
CA ASP A 185 -21.05 -21.38 -19.94
C ASP A 185 -19.93 -20.92 -19.00
N ARG A 186 -20.19 -21.10 -17.71
CA ARG A 186 -19.28 -20.76 -16.60
C ARG A 186 -17.87 -21.33 -16.76
N LYS A 187 -17.75 -22.52 -17.35
CA LYS A 187 -16.46 -23.20 -17.47
C LYS A 187 -15.60 -22.53 -18.53
N SER A 188 -16.16 -22.28 -19.71
CA SER A 188 -15.40 -21.69 -20.81
C SER A 188 -14.97 -20.26 -20.54
N ILE A 189 -15.80 -19.42 -19.92
CA ILE A 189 -15.38 -18.04 -19.59
C ILE A 189 -14.26 -18.04 -18.55
N LYS A 190 -14.29 -18.90 -17.54
CA LYS A 190 -13.20 -18.99 -16.56
C LYS A 190 -11.93 -19.60 -17.17
N GLU A 191 -12.05 -20.54 -18.10
CA GLU A 191 -10.92 -21.07 -18.86
C GLU A 191 -10.26 -20.01 -19.76
N LEU A 192 -11.06 -19.13 -20.38
CA LEU A 192 -10.54 -18.03 -21.19
C LEU A 192 -9.59 -17.14 -20.38
N PHE A 193 -9.95 -16.85 -19.13
CA PHE A 193 -9.18 -16.01 -18.21
C PHE A 193 -8.11 -16.76 -17.39
N GLY A 194 -7.82 -18.02 -17.71
CA GLY A 194 -6.91 -18.86 -16.91
C GLY A 194 -7.36 -19.10 -15.46
N ALA A 195 -8.62 -18.81 -15.15
CA ALA A 195 -9.20 -18.73 -13.82
C ALA A 195 -10.09 -19.95 -13.47
N SER A 196 -9.89 -21.09 -14.13
CA SER A 196 -10.72 -22.30 -13.95
C SER A 196 -10.75 -22.86 -12.53
N LYS A 197 -9.79 -22.46 -11.68
CA LYS A 197 -9.69 -22.86 -10.27
C LYS A 197 -10.47 -21.93 -9.32
N ILE A 198 -10.97 -20.78 -9.81
CA ILE A 198 -11.75 -19.86 -9.01
C ILE A 198 -13.19 -20.38 -8.98
N ASP A 199 -13.60 -20.97 -7.86
CA ASP A 199 -14.96 -21.49 -7.69
C ASP A 199 -15.98 -20.37 -7.48
N ASN A 200 -15.69 -19.37 -6.66
CA ASN A 200 -16.63 -18.28 -6.42
C ASN A 200 -16.73 -17.36 -7.65
N ASP A 201 -17.93 -17.13 -8.17
CA ASP A 201 -18.13 -16.26 -9.33
C ASP A 201 -17.88 -14.79 -9.00
N ASP A 202 -18.07 -14.38 -7.75
CA ASP A 202 -17.78 -13.00 -7.32
C ASP A 202 -16.27 -12.74 -7.23
N ASP A 203 -15.48 -13.73 -6.83
CA ASP A 203 -14.02 -13.64 -6.87
C ASP A 203 -13.51 -13.55 -8.32
N PHE A 204 -14.18 -14.25 -9.24
CA PHE A 204 -13.87 -14.16 -10.66
C PHE A 204 -14.27 -12.79 -11.26
N ARG A 205 -15.42 -12.25 -10.90
CA ARG A 205 -15.81 -10.87 -11.28
C ARG A 205 -14.83 -9.85 -10.75
N PHE A 206 -14.37 -10.02 -9.52
CA PHE A 206 -13.36 -9.16 -8.92
C PHE A 206 -12.05 -9.19 -9.72
N LEU A 207 -11.54 -10.37 -10.06
CA LEU A 207 -10.36 -10.53 -10.93
C LEU A 207 -10.52 -9.76 -12.25
N VAL A 208 -11.65 -9.96 -12.93
CA VAL A 208 -11.93 -9.32 -14.22
C VAL A 208 -11.97 -7.80 -14.06
N ALA A 209 -12.66 -7.27 -13.05
CA ALA A 209 -12.73 -5.82 -12.83
C ALA A 209 -11.38 -5.20 -12.47
N ASP A 210 -10.60 -5.88 -11.62
CA ASP A 210 -9.34 -5.37 -11.09
C ASP A 210 -8.23 -5.31 -12.16
N ALA A 211 -8.23 -6.24 -13.13
CA ALA A 211 -7.26 -6.27 -14.23
C ALA A 211 -7.17 -4.93 -15.00
N ALA A 212 -8.31 -4.37 -15.41
CA ALA A 212 -8.33 -3.05 -16.06
C ALA A 212 -8.11 -1.91 -15.08
N ALA A 213 -8.70 -1.99 -13.89
CA ALA A 213 -8.60 -0.93 -12.88
C ALA A 213 -7.13 -0.69 -12.49
N LEU A 214 -6.37 -1.75 -12.20
CA LEU A 214 -4.94 -1.68 -11.88
C LEU A 214 -4.13 -1.12 -13.05
N SER A 215 -4.37 -1.61 -14.27
CA SER A 215 -3.66 -1.13 -15.46
C SER A 215 -3.87 0.37 -15.66
N LEU A 216 -5.12 0.84 -15.54
CA LEU A 216 -5.46 2.26 -15.62
C LEU A 216 -4.84 3.08 -14.49
N GLN A 217 -4.90 2.57 -13.25
CA GLN A 217 -4.35 3.21 -12.06
C GLN A 217 -2.84 3.46 -12.19
N TYR A 218 -2.10 2.50 -12.75
CA TYR A 218 -0.65 2.58 -12.88
C TYR A 218 -0.16 3.13 -14.23
N GLY A 219 -1.02 3.86 -14.95
CA GLY A 219 -0.62 4.66 -16.11
C GLY A 219 -0.58 3.92 -17.44
N PHE A 220 -1.15 2.71 -17.53
CA PHE A 220 -1.24 1.94 -18.77
C PHE A 220 -2.54 2.19 -19.53
N ARG A 221 -3.13 3.37 -19.36
CA ARG A 221 -4.42 3.75 -19.97
C ARG A 221 -4.42 3.55 -21.47
N ASP A 222 -3.46 4.14 -22.18
CA ASP A 222 -3.45 4.11 -23.65
C ASP A 222 -3.25 2.69 -24.16
N PHE A 223 -2.37 1.91 -23.51
CA PHE A 223 -2.16 0.50 -23.85
C PHE A 223 -3.44 -0.34 -23.75
N VAL A 224 -4.18 -0.22 -22.64
CA VAL A 224 -5.44 -0.95 -22.45
C VAL A 224 -6.53 -0.43 -23.39
N CYS A 225 -6.73 0.88 -23.39
CA CYS A 225 -7.87 1.49 -24.06
C CYS A 225 -7.75 1.45 -25.57
N ASP A 226 -6.58 1.71 -26.14
CA ASP A 226 -6.41 1.69 -27.60
C ASP A 226 -6.62 0.26 -28.11
N LEU A 227 -6.06 -0.75 -27.43
CA LEU A 227 -6.25 -2.16 -27.80
C LEU A 227 -7.72 -2.58 -27.79
N LEU A 228 -8.45 -2.26 -26.72
CA LEU A 228 -9.86 -2.66 -26.57
C LEU A 228 -10.78 -1.90 -27.52
N VAL A 229 -10.56 -0.59 -27.70
CA VAL A 229 -11.36 0.24 -28.60
C VAL A 229 -11.12 -0.17 -30.06
N ASP A 230 -9.88 -0.45 -30.45
CA ASP A 230 -9.58 -0.92 -31.81
C ASP A 230 -10.13 -2.31 -32.07
N ALA A 231 -10.02 -3.23 -31.10
CA ALA A 231 -10.65 -4.54 -31.18
C ALA A 231 -12.16 -4.41 -31.40
N LYS A 232 -12.82 -3.52 -30.66
CA LYS A 232 -14.26 -3.24 -30.82
C LYS A 232 -14.59 -2.68 -32.20
N LYS A 233 -13.84 -1.67 -32.68
CA LYS A 233 -14.05 -1.01 -33.98
C LYS A 233 -13.88 -1.97 -35.16
N ASN A 234 -12.98 -2.94 -35.02
CA ASN A 234 -12.70 -3.96 -36.04
C ASN A 234 -13.63 -5.17 -35.97
N GLY A 235 -14.57 -5.23 -35.01
CA GLY A 235 -15.48 -6.36 -34.83
C GLY A 235 -14.81 -7.62 -34.26
N SER A 236 -13.64 -7.46 -33.62
CA SER A 236 -12.92 -8.55 -32.96
C SER A 236 -13.58 -8.93 -31.62
N ASN A 237 -13.25 -10.12 -31.11
CA ASN A 237 -13.71 -10.54 -29.79
C ASN A 237 -12.96 -9.78 -28.68
N ILE A 238 -13.62 -8.80 -28.07
CA ILE A 238 -13.04 -7.96 -27.02
C ILE A 238 -12.65 -8.74 -25.74
N LEU A 239 -13.30 -9.88 -25.44
CA LEU A 239 -12.93 -10.71 -24.28
C LEU A 239 -11.54 -11.33 -24.45
N PHE A 240 -11.18 -11.73 -25.68
CA PHE A 240 -9.87 -12.28 -25.98
C PHE A 240 -8.74 -11.25 -25.77
N PHE A 241 -8.99 -9.99 -26.13
CA PHE A 241 -8.01 -8.92 -25.91
C PHE A 241 -7.95 -8.49 -24.45
N TYR A 242 -9.07 -8.60 -23.72
CA TYR A 242 -9.13 -8.25 -22.30
C TYR A 242 -8.37 -9.25 -21.41
N ASP A 243 -8.38 -10.54 -21.76
CA ASP A 243 -7.60 -11.58 -21.08
C ASP A 243 -6.09 -11.27 -21.05
N MET A 244 -5.56 -10.50 -22.00
CA MET A 244 -4.14 -10.11 -22.00
C MET A 244 -3.73 -9.26 -20.79
N PHE A 245 -4.69 -8.77 -20.01
CA PHE A 245 -4.46 -7.97 -18.79
C PHE A 245 -4.73 -8.75 -17.49
N GLY A 246 -5.24 -9.99 -17.58
CA GLY A 246 -5.64 -10.84 -16.46
C GLY A 246 -4.58 -11.80 -15.94
#